data_AF-F7JRE3-F1
#
_entry.id   AF-F7JRE3-F1
#
_cell.length_a   1.000
_cell.length_b   1.000
_cell.length_c   1.000
_cell.angle_alpha   90.00
_cell.angle_beta   90.00
_cell.angle_gamma   90.00
#
_symmetry.space_group_name_H-M   'P 1'
#
loop_
_entity.id
_entity.type
_entity.pdbx_description
1 polymer ?
#
loop_
_entity_poly.entity_id
_entity_poly.type
_entity_poly.pdbx_seq_one_letter_code
_entity_poly.pdbx_strand_id
1 'polypeptide(L)'
;MAYTSVLPVHRLERSIDYVKDRTKTTKSAGSLEEAIDYAFNREKTEETIFEDAMGCTCENAYADMVKTKERFHKKGGVQGYHLVQSFAKGEVSPELAHLIGQELAEQLLKGQFEVVITTHLNTSHYHNHLVWNSVSMVDGKKYHSNAKSYFTEVRRISDDLCRKYGLSVIQTNQGKAMHYAQWKAEAEGKPTWRTAIRMDIRDAIGVSFSWSQFVKEMEKRGYAWKLNRKYPALKTPDMERYVRLRSLGKGYGEAEIREKILRPKIQQVYGKTQVKFPKRKLTGLQKLYFSYLYRMGVLQQKPKRISYAVRSDIRKLDLRIRQMEFLQKEGINTKEELAAYRKPLEEQVLSLMKERRTLYRKEPGSMRIQEINGELKELRKKIRLSQQIEIQSKEMEERLKRAKEQEQVQESSGKQRREEERKR
;
A
#
# COMPACT_ATOMS: atom_id res chain seq x y z
N MET A 1 -9.79 12.32 -15.56
CA MET A 1 -10.34 10.99 -15.25
C MET A 1 -11.82 11.13 -15.02
N ALA A 2 -12.59 10.63 -15.96
CA ALA A 2 -14.04 10.76 -15.91
C ALA A 2 -14.67 9.88 -14.82
N TYR A 3 -15.60 10.45 -14.06
CA TYR A 3 -16.37 9.75 -13.02
C TYR A 3 -17.86 9.85 -13.33
N THR A 4 -18.58 8.74 -13.23
CA THR A 4 -20.02 8.69 -13.51
C THR A 4 -20.77 8.15 -12.32
N SER A 5 -21.83 8.83 -11.88
CA SER A 5 -22.74 8.33 -10.85
C SER A 5 -24.21 8.49 -11.17
N VAL A 6 -25.07 7.52 -10.82
CA VAL A 6 -26.53 7.58 -10.99
C VAL A 6 -27.23 7.33 -9.66
N LEU A 7 -28.19 8.19 -9.32
CA LEU A 7 -28.95 8.16 -8.09
C LEU A 7 -30.46 8.12 -8.38
N PRO A 8 -31.24 7.23 -7.75
CA PRO A 8 -32.69 7.27 -7.84
C PRO A 8 -33.23 8.50 -7.10
N VAL A 9 -34.22 9.17 -7.69
CA VAL A 9 -34.80 10.41 -7.17
C VAL A 9 -36.27 10.19 -6.82
N HIS A 10 -36.66 10.60 -5.62
CA HIS A 10 -38.05 10.59 -5.15
C HIS A 10 -38.73 11.96 -5.21
N ARG A 11 -37.96 13.05 -5.18
CA ARG A 11 -38.44 14.44 -5.31
C ARG A 11 -37.86 15.04 -6.59
N LEU A 12 -38.54 14.79 -7.71
CA LEU A 12 -38.05 15.10 -9.05
C LEU A 12 -37.88 16.61 -9.29
N GLU A 13 -38.85 17.41 -8.87
CA GLU A 13 -38.84 18.88 -8.97
C GLU A 13 -37.54 19.48 -8.38
N ARG A 14 -37.22 19.13 -7.13
CA ARG A 14 -35.99 19.60 -6.46
C ARG A 14 -34.71 19.22 -7.21
N SER A 15 -34.68 18.05 -7.85
CA SER A 15 -33.53 17.63 -8.64
C SER A 15 -33.41 18.42 -9.95
N ILE A 16 -34.53 18.74 -10.60
CA ILE A 16 -34.55 19.61 -11.79
C ILE A 16 -34.10 21.02 -11.41
N ASP A 17 -34.65 21.60 -10.34
CA ASP A 17 -34.29 22.94 -9.87
C ASP A 17 -32.80 23.06 -9.52
N TYR A 18 -32.26 22.05 -8.82
CA TYR A 18 -30.83 22.03 -8.46
C TYR A 18 -29.92 22.00 -9.70
N VAL A 19 -30.32 21.25 -10.73
CA VAL A 19 -29.53 21.02 -11.93
C VAL A 19 -29.58 22.23 -12.87
N LYS A 20 -30.69 22.97 -12.88
CA LYS A 20 -30.91 24.20 -13.67
C LYS A 20 -30.47 25.51 -12.98
N ASP A 21 -29.65 25.42 -11.93
CA ASP A 21 -29.16 26.60 -11.22
C ASP A 21 -28.25 27.43 -12.13
N ARG A 22 -28.75 28.58 -12.61
CA ARG A 22 -28.05 29.47 -13.54
C ARG A 22 -26.71 29.96 -13.04
N THR A 23 -26.52 30.04 -11.72
CA THR A 23 -25.23 30.42 -11.13
C THR A 23 -24.14 29.38 -11.37
N LYS A 24 -24.53 28.15 -11.72
CA LYS A 24 -23.64 27.02 -11.97
C LYS A 24 -23.49 26.70 -13.45
N THR A 25 -24.46 27.06 -14.29
CA THR A 25 -24.51 26.73 -15.73
C THR A 25 -24.00 27.85 -16.64
N THR A 26 -23.67 29.02 -16.09
CA THR A 26 -23.06 30.15 -16.82
C THR A 26 -21.57 30.29 -16.52
N LYS A 27 -20.80 30.76 -17.51
CA LYS A 27 -19.36 31.03 -17.38
C LYS A 27 -19.15 32.43 -16.81
N SER A 28 -18.60 32.54 -15.60
CA SER A 28 -18.17 33.82 -15.03
C SER A 28 -16.69 34.06 -15.35
N ALA A 29 -16.32 35.28 -15.75
CA ALA A 29 -14.92 35.66 -16.02
C ALA A 29 -14.16 35.77 -14.69
N GLY A 30 -13.20 34.86 -14.44
CA GLY A 30 -12.51 34.74 -13.16
C GLY A 30 -11.14 35.41 -13.10
N SER A 31 -10.50 35.69 -14.24
CA SER A 31 -9.17 36.31 -14.33
C SER A 31 -9.13 37.48 -15.30
N LEU A 32 -8.15 38.39 -15.15
CA LEU A 32 -7.99 39.56 -16.02
C LEU A 32 -7.75 39.15 -17.50
N GLU A 33 -7.02 38.05 -17.73
CA GLU A 33 -6.79 37.47 -19.06
C GLU A 33 -8.08 36.88 -19.65
N GLU A 34 -8.88 36.16 -18.86
CA GLU A 34 -10.21 35.69 -19.30
C GLU A 34 -11.20 36.86 -19.53
N ALA A 35 -11.09 37.94 -18.76
CA ALA A 35 -11.89 39.14 -18.94
C ALA A 35 -11.50 39.90 -20.22
N ILE A 36 -10.23 39.88 -20.61
CA ILE A 36 -9.72 40.44 -21.86
C ILE A 36 -10.18 39.57 -23.05
N ASP A 37 -10.06 38.25 -22.97
CA ASP A 37 -10.53 37.31 -24.00
C ASP A 37 -12.07 37.35 -24.16
N TYR A 38 -12.78 37.54 -23.05
CA TYR A 38 -14.23 37.79 -23.01
C TYR A 38 -14.60 39.15 -23.62
N ALA A 39 -13.81 40.20 -23.37
CA ALA A 39 -14.02 41.53 -23.94
C ALA A 39 -13.72 41.60 -25.44
N PHE A 40 -12.78 40.79 -25.95
CA PHE A 40 -12.47 40.66 -27.38
C PHE A 40 -13.54 39.88 -28.17
N ASN A 41 -14.32 39.01 -27.53
CA ASN A 41 -15.45 38.27 -28.13
C ASN A 41 -16.81 39.02 -28.04
N ARG A 42 -16.77 40.36 -28.04
CA ARG A 42 -17.91 41.26 -27.81
C ARG A 42 -19.06 41.17 -28.83
N GLU A 43 -18.92 40.45 -29.93
CA GLU A 43 -19.97 40.27 -30.94
C GLU A 43 -20.97 39.14 -30.63
N LYS A 44 -20.76 38.34 -29.57
CA LYS A 44 -21.69 37.29 -29.15
C LYS A 44 -22.11 37.45 -27.68
N THR A 45 -22.80 38.54 -27.37
CA THR A 45 -23.43 38.76 -26.06
C THR A 45 -24.75 37.98 -25.94
N GLU A 46 -24.66 36.66 -25.93
CA GLU A 46 -25.68 35.80 -25.33
C GLU A 46 -24.97 35.02 -24.21
N GLU A 47 -25.46 35.13 -22.97
CA GLU A 47 -24.97 34.29 -21.87
C GLU A 47 -25.05 32.83 -22.34
N THR A 48 -23.90 32.19 -22.55
CA THR A 48 -23.88 30.79 -23.01
C THR A 48 -24.30 29.90 -21.85
N ILE A 49 -25.59 29.59 -21.81
CA ILE A 49 -26.21 28.72 -20.81
C ILE A 49 -26.11 27.28 -21.32
N PHE A 50 -25.40 26.42 -20.58
CA PHE A 50 -25.24 25.01 -20.94
C PHE A 50 -26.37 24.16 -20.36
N GLU A 51 -27.58 24.35 -20.91
CA GLU A 51 -28.80 23.63 -20.53
C GLU A 51 -29.55 23.15 -21.77
N ASP A 52 -29.88 21.87 -21.81
CA ASP A 52 -30.65 21.24 -22.88
C ASP A 52 -31.71 20.28 -22.30
N ALA A 53 -32.75 20.00 -23.08
CA ALA A 53 -33.76 19.02 -22.73
C ALA A 53 -34.15 18.18 -23.94
N MET A 54 -34.45 16.91 -23.71
CA MET A 54 -34.97 15.99 -24.72
C MET A 54 -36.30 15.42 -24.23
N GLY A 55 -37.30 15.36 -25.11
CA GLY A 55 -38.65 14.87 -24.76
C GLY A 55 -39.47 15.79 -23.86
N CYS A 56 -38.90 16.90 -23.39
CA CYS A 56 -39.58 17.94 -22.61
C CYS A 56 -38.96 19.31 -22.92
N THR A 57 -39.57 20.37 -22.42
CA THR A 57 -39.02 21.73 -22.52
C THR A 57 -38.21 22.08 -21.29
N CYS A 58 -37.15 22.88 -21.45
CA CYS A 58 -36.37 23.36 -20.31
C CYS A 58 -37.26 24.10 -19.30
N GLU A 59 -38.21 24.95 -19.72
CA GLU A 59 -39.09 25.66 -18.78
C GLU A 59 -40.03 24.73 -18.02
N ASN A 60 -40.64 23.74 -18.69
CA ASN A 60 -41.73 22.94 -18.12
C ASN A 60 -41.38 21.48 -17.84
N ALA A 61 -40.09 21.13 -17.79
CA ALA A 61 -39.60 19.75 -17.67
C ALA A 61 -40.31 18.94 -16.58
N TYR A 62 -40.51 19.50 -15.39
CA TYR A 62 -41.22 18.80 -14.30
C TYR A 62 -42.68 18.51 -14.65
N ALA A 63 -43.40 19.52 -15.16
CA ALA A 63 -44.81 19.37 -15.52
C ALA A 63 -44.98 18.34 -16.65
N ASP A 64 -44.10 18.36 -17.65
CA ASP A 64 -44.10 17.41 -18.76
C ASP A 64 -43.85 15.97 -18.26
N MET A 65 -42.86 15.77 -17.40
CA MET A 65 -42.56 14.47 -16.79
C MET A 65 -43.71 13.95 -15.90
N VAL A 66 -44.42 14.85 -15.21
CA VAL A 66 -45.60 14.50 -14.40
C VAL A 66 -46.77 14.07 -15.28
N LYS A 67 -47.04 14.79 -16.39
CA LYS A 67 -48.09 14.44 -17.35
C LYS A 67 -47.88 13.03 -17.94
N THR A 68 -46.65 12.65 -18.27
CA THR A 68 -46.35 11.29 -18.73
C THR A 68 -46.66 10.23 -17.67
N LYS A 69 -46.33 10.50 -16.40
CA LYS A 69 -46.68 9.57 -15.30
C LYS A 69 -48.18 9.50 -15.04
N GLU A 70 -48.90 10.60 -15.22
CA GLU A 70 -50.35 10.66 -15.15
C GLU A 70 -50.98 9.79 -16.22
N ARG A 71 -50.55 9.99 -17.47
CA ARG A 71 -51.00 9.23 -18.64
C ARG A 71 -50.84 7.71 -18.45
N PHE A 72 -49.74 7.28 -17.83
CA PHE A 72 -49.46 5.86 -17.60
C PHE A 72 -49.80 5.37 -16.18
N HIS A 73 -50.48 6.18 -15.37
CA HIS A 73 -50.89 5.85 -13.99
C HIS A 73 -49.73 5.38 -13.07
N LYS A 74 -48.56 6.03 -13.17
CA LYS A 74 -47.30 5.63 -12.49
C LYS A 74 -46.71 6.71 -11.59
N LYS A 75 -47.55 7.32 -10.74
CA LYS A 75 -47.18 8.40 -9.81
C LYS A 75 -46.37 7.95 -8.59
N GLY A 76 -46.35 6.67 -8.24
CA GLY A 76 -45.67 6.15 -7.04
C GLY A 76 -44.20 5.76 -7.25
N GLY A 77 -43.46 5.59 -6.14
CA GLY A 77 -42.11 5.02 -6.12
C GLY A 77 -41.00 5.98 -6.55
N VAL A 78 -39.96 5.45 -7.19
CA VAL A 78 -38.89 6.25 -7.81
C VAL A 78 -39.49 7.10 -8.93
N GLN A 79 -39.24 8.41 -8.84
CA GLN A 79 -39.83 9.41 -9.71
C GLN A 79 -38.95 9.71 -10.92
N GLY A 80 -37.63 9.61 -10.76
CA GLY A 80 -36.67 9.80 -11.83
C GLY A 80 -35.28 9.37 -11.39
N TYR A 81 -34.30 9.69 -12.20
CA TYR A 81 -32.91 9.37 -11.92
C TYR A 81 -32.04 10.59 -12.19
N HIS A 82 -30.98 10.73 -11.41
CA HIS A 82 -30.00 11.80 -11.53
C HIS A 82 -28.63 11.21 -11.79
N LEU A 83 -28.07 11.49 -12.96
CA LEU A 83 -26.72 11.12 -13.35
C LEU A 83 -25.80 12.33 -13.23
N VAL A 84 -24.58 12.09 -12.75
CA VAL A 84 -23.47 13.05 -12.75
C VAL A 84 -22.33 12.44 -13.56
N GLN A 85 -21.77 13.18 -14.53
CA GLN A 85 -20.58 12.81 -15.28
C GLN A 85 -19.54 13.92 -15.11
N SER A 86 -18.46 13.64 -14.40
CA SER A 86 -17.39 14.60 -14.12
C SER A 86 -16.17 14.33 -14.97
N PHE A 87 -15.42 15.36 -15.37
CA PHE A 87 -14.19 15.27 -16.16
C PHE A 87 -12.95 15.70 -15.35
N ALA A 88 -11.71 15.37 -15.81
CA ALA A 88 -10.54 15.95 -15.12
C ALA A 88 -10.46 17.46 -15.34
N LYS A 89 -9.82 18.12 -14.37
CA LYS A 89 -9.55 19.56 -14.43
C LYS A 89 -8.71 19.86 -15.68
N GLY A 90 -9.19 20.81 -16.49
CA GLY A 90 -8.51 21.27 -17.71
C GLY A 90 -8.49 20.27 -18.87
N GLU A 91 -9.25 19.18 -18.78
CA GLU A 91 -9.26 18.12 -19.80
C GLU A 91 -10.30 18.36 -20.90
N VAL A 92 -11.35 19.13 -20.61
CA VAL A 92 -12.49 19.34 -21.50
C VAL A 92 -12.91 20.81 -21.47
N SER A 93 -13.35 21.36 -22.61
CA SER A 93 -14.00 22.67 -22.66
C SER A 93 -15.47 22.57 -22.21
N PRO A 94 -16.12 23.68 -21.79
CA PRO A 94 -17.54 23.68 -21.43
C PRO A 94 -18.44 23.12 -22.55
N GLU A 95 -18.17 23.52 -23.80
CA GLU A 95 -18.95 23.13 -24.98
C GLU A 95 -18.81 21.64 -25.26
N LEU A 96 -17.58 21.12 -25.18
CA LEU A 96 -17.32 19.70 -25.39
C LEU A 96 -17.88 18.86 -24.24
N ALA A 97 -17.80 19.34 -23.00
CA ALA A 97 -18.40 18.67 -21.85
C ALA A 97 -19.91 18.55 -22.06
N HIS A 98 -20.57 19.64 -22.45
CA HIS A 98 -22.01 19.67 -22.69
C HIS A 98 -22.43 18.74 -23.83
N LEU A 99 -21.71 18.77 -24.95
CA LEU A 99 -21.93 17.86 -26.09
C LEU A 99 -21.83 16.39 -25.67
N ILE A 100 -20.82 16.03 -24.88
CA ILE A 100 -20.67 14.66 -24.36
C ILE A 100 -21.85 14.28 -23.46
N GLY A 101 -22.40 15.24 -22.70
CA GLY A 101 -23.60 15.05 -21.87
C GLY A 101 -24.84 14.76 -22.71
N GLN A 102 -25.01 15.45 -23.84
CA GLN A 102 -26.10 15.20 -24.80
C GLN A 102 -25.98 13.82 -25.46
N GLU A 103 -24.79 13.47 -25.98
CA GLU A 103 -24.58 12.14 -26.57
C GLU A 103 -24.77 11.01 -25.54
N LEU A 104 -24.37 11.24 -24.29
CA LEU A 104 -24.60 10.28 -23.22
C LEU A 104 -26.10 10.08 -22.95
N ALA A 105 -26.89 11.17 -22.92
CA ALA A 105 -28.33 11.11 -22.73
C ALA A 105 -29.01 10.35 -23.88
N GLU A 106 -28.63 10.65 -25.12
CA GLU A 106 -29.18 10.00 -26.32
C GLU A 106 -28.87 8.50 -26.35
N GLN A 107 -27.60 8.11 -26.14
CA GLN A 107 -27.23 6.69 -26.14
C GLN A 107 -27.85 5.90 -24.98
N LEU A 108 -27.99 6.53 -23.81
CA LEU A 108 -28.52 5.87 -22.62
C LEU A 108 -30.04 5.72 -22.66
N LEU A 109 -30.75 6.77 -23.08
CA LEU A 109 -32.21 6.86 -22.98
C LEU A 109 -32.91 6.60 -24.32
N LYS A 110 -32.17 6.60 -25.43
CA LYS A 110 -32.65 6.28 -26.79
C LYS A 110 -33.89 7.09 -27.20
N GLY A 111 -33.98 8.32 -26.71
CA GLY A 111 -35.13 9.22 -26.93
C GLY A 111 -36.45 8.77 -26.29
N GLN A 112 -36.45 7.75 -25.42
CA GLN A 112 -37.69 7.19 -24.85
C GLN A 112 -38.16 7.90 -23.58
N PHE A 113 -37.27 8.65 -22.91
CA PHE A 113 -37.53 9.30 -21.63
C PHE A 113 -37.29 10.79 -21.75
N GLU A 114 -38.11 11.60 -21.09
CA GLU A 114 -37.80 13.01 -20.91
C GLU A 114 -36.54 13.15 -20.07
N VAL A 115 -35.62 14.02 -20.47
CA VAL A 115 -34.38 14.30 -19.75
C VAL A 115 -34.01 15.78 -19.84
N VAL A 116 -33.50 16.31 -18.73
CA VAL A 116 -32.84 17.62 -18.65
C VAL A 116 -31.35 17.38 -18.47
N ILE A 117 -30.54 18.09 -19.25
CA ILE A 117 -29.08 17.97 -19.32
C ILE A 117 -28.50 19.33 -19.01
N THR A 118 -27.62 19.44 -18.02
CA THR A 118 -26.92 20.69 -17.77
C THR A 118 -25.45 20.46 -17.47
N THR A 119 -24.61 21.45 -17.76
CA THR A 119 -23.18 21.38 -17.46
C THR A 119 -22.83 22.43 -16.41
N HIS A 120 -22.31 21.98 -15.27
CA HIS A 120 -21.91 22.84 -14.17
C HIS A 120 -20.43 23.24 -14.31
N LEU A 121 -20.19 24.55 -14.29
CA LEU A 121 -18.89 25.20 -14.48
C LEU A 121 -18.35 25.87 -13.20
N ASN A 122 -19.12 25.86 -12.12
CA ASN A 122 -18.82 26.51 -10.84
C ASN A 122 -17.70 25.86 -10.00
N THR A 123 -17.10 24.76 -10.47
CA THR A 123 -16.01 24.09 -9.77
C THR A 123 -14.83 23.87 -10.71
N SER A 124 -13.66 23.52 -10.16
CA SER A 124 -12.48 23.23 -10.99
C SER A 124 -12.62 22.02 -11.92
N HIS A 125 -13.69 21.24 -11.77
CA HIS A 125 -14.02 20.10 -12.61
C HIS A 125 -15.37 20.34 -13.28
N TYR A 126 -15.38 20.48 -14.60
CA TYR A 126 -16.64 20.51 -15.33
C TYR A 126 -17.34 19.16 -15.20
N HIS A 127 -18.65 19.22 -15.02
CA HIS A 127 -19.45 18.03 -14.85
C HIS A 127 -20.86 18.23 -15.40
N ASN A 128 -21.37 17.20 -16.05
CA ASN A 128 -22.73 17.15 -16.54
C ASN A 128 -23.66 16.57 -15.49
N HIS A 129 -24.87 17.10 -15.45
CA HIS A 129 -25.99 16.58 -14.71
C HIS A 129 -27.11 16.21 -15.68
N LEU A 130 -27.56 14.96 -15.62
CA LEU A 130 -28.69 14.48 -16.41
C LEU A 130 -29.78 14.04 -15.45
N VAL A 131 -30.97 14.63 -15.55
CA VAL A 131 -32.15 14.24 -14.75
C VAL A 131 -33.24 13.78 -15.69
N TRP A 132 -33.64 12.51 -15.61
CA TRP A 132 -34.66 11.95 -16.49
C TRP A 132 -35.81 11.28 -15.76
N ASN A 133 -36.91 11.16 -16.48
CA ASN A 133 -38.13 10.56 -16.00
C ASN A 133 -37.95 9.07 -15.70
N SER A 134 -38.63 8.57 -14.67
CA SER A 134 -38.66 7.13 -14.40
C SER A 134 -39.53 6.35 -15.38
N VAL A 135 -40.43 7.01 -16.11
CA VAL A 135 -41.44 6.41 -17.00
C VAL A 135 -41.16 6.84 -18.43
N SER A 136 -41.14 5.87 -19.36
CA SER A 136 -40.98 6.10 -20.79
C SER A 136 -42.20 6.82 -21.36
N MET A 137 -41.97 7.83 -22.20
CA MET A 137 -42.98 8.56 -22.95
C MET A 137 -43.68 7.69 -24.00
N VAL A 138 -42.98 6.66 -24.49
CA VAL A 138 -43.39 5.85 -25.63
C VAL A 138 -44.30 4.71 -25.20
N ASP A 139 -43.83 3.89 -24.25
CA ASP A 139 -44.49 2.63 -23.86
C ASP A 139 -44.89 2.58 -22.39
N GLY A 140 -44.64 3.67 -21.64
CA GLY A 140 -44.96 3.76 -20.23
C GLY A 140 -44.14 2.83 -19.33
N LYS A 141 -43.15 2.10 -19.85
CA LYS A 141 -42.32 1.21 -19.01
C LYS A 141 -41.45 2.03 -18.05
N LYS A 142 -41.16 1.44 -16.89
CA LYS A 142 -40.26 2.06 -15.91
C LYS A 142 -38.82 1.84 -16.33
N TYR A 143 -37.98 2.86 -16.17
CA TYR A 143 -36.53 2.71 -16.34
C TYR A 143 -35.99 1.75 -15.26
N HIS A 144 -35.32 0.69 -15.70
CA HIS A 144 -34.79 -0.34 -14.81
C HIS A 144 -33.28 -0.19 -14.67
N SER A 145 -32.84 0.53 -13.64
CA SER A 145 -31.43 0.52 -13.22
C SER A 145 -31.25 -0.47 -12.06
N ASN A 146 -30.39 -1.48 -12.23
CA ASN A 146 -29.91 -2.28 -11.12
C ASN A 146 -28.42 -1.98 -10.89
N ALA A 147 -27.91 -2.17 -9.67
CA ALA A 147 -26.54 -1.77 -9.31
C ALA A 147 -25.46 -2.41 -10.21
N LYS A 148 -25.75 -3.56 -10.82
CA LYS A 148 -24.87 -4.27 -11.75
C LYS A 148 -24.91 -3.64 -13.15
N SER A 149 -26.10 -3.36 -13.71
CA SER A 149 -26.28 -2.71 -15.01
C SER A 149 -25.79 -1.27 -15.00
N TYR A 150 -26.00 -0.55 -13.89
CA TYR A 150 -25.47 0.79 -13.66
C TYR A 150 -23.94 0.85 -13.78
N PHE A 151 -23.21 -0.04 -13.09
CA PHE A 151 -21.74 -0.01 -13.10
C PHE A 151 -21.16 -0.49 -14.44
N THR A 152 -21.88 -1.32 -15.20
CA THR A 152 -21.37 -1.91 -16.44
C THR A 152 -21.84 -1.21 -17.71
N GLU A 153 -23.02 -0.63 -17.76
CA GLU A 153 -23.61 -0.07 -18.98
C GLU A 153 -23.42 1.45 -19.03
N VAL A 154 -23.93 2.18 -18.03
CA VAL A 154 -23.84 3.65 -17.97
C VAL A 154 -22.38 4.09 -17.97
N ARG A 155 -21.56 3.46 -17.13
CA ARG A 155 -20.13 3.75 -17.06
C ARG A 155 -19.42 3.39 -18.35
N ARG A 156 -19.76 2.27 -18.99
CA ARG A 156 -19.14 1.87 -20.26
C ARG A 156 -19.45 2.89 -21.36
N ILE A 157 -20.71 3.30 -21.50
CA ILE A 157 -21.11 4.33 -22.47
C ILE A 157 -20.35 5.65 -22.21
N SER A 158 -20.31 6.09 -20.95
CA SER A 158 -19.55 7.29 -20.56
C SER A 158 -18.05 7.16 -20.85
N ASP A 159 -17.44 6.02 -20.52
CA ASP A 159 -16.02 5.76 -20.77
C ASP A 159 -15.72 5.69 -22.27
N ASP A 160 -16.58 5.06 -23.07
CA ASP A 160 -16.44 4.96 -24.53
C ASP A 160 -16.57 6.33 -25.20
N LEU A 161 -17.51 7.17 -24.74
CA LEU A 161 -17.60 8.57 -25.16
C LEU A 161 -16.35 9.35 -24.78
N CYS A 162 -15.87 9.21 -23.54
CA CYS A 162 -14.62 9.86 -23.13
C CYS A 162 -13.45 9.43 -24.01
N ARG A 163 -13.33 8.14 -24.34
CA ARG A 163 -12.28 7.64 -25.26
C ARG A 163 -12.45 8.19 -26.68
N LYS A 164 -13.68 8.25 -27.21
CA LYS A 164 -13.99 8.81 -28.54
C LYS A 164 -13.48 10.25 -28.66
N TYR A 165 -13.58 11.04 -27.59
CA TYR A 165 -13.12 12.43 -27.54
C TYR A 165 -11.70 12.60 -26.97
N GLY A 166 -10.93 11.52 -26.79
CA GLY A 166 -9.53 11.59 -26.34
C GLY A 166 -9.35 11.91 -24.84
N LEU A 167 -10.40 11.77 -24.03
CA LEU A 167 -10.39 12.05 -22.60
C LEU A 167 -10.00 10.82 -21.77
N SER A 168 -9.44 11.05 -20.59
CA SER A 168 -9.00 9.99 -19.67
C SER A 168 -10.15 9.35 -18.89
N VAL A 169 -10.10 8.02 -18.82
CA VAL A 169 -11.09 7.16 -18.14
C VAL A 169 -10.48 6.45 -16.93
N ILE A 170 -11.30 6.20 -15.90
CA ILE A 170 -10.85 5.47 -14.70
C ILE A 170 -10.72 3.98 -15.04
N GLN A 171 -9.49 3.44 -15.02
CA GLN A 171 -9.24 2.02 -15.17
C GLN A 171 -9.73 1.23 -13.94
N THR A 172 -10.72 0.36 -14.14
CA THR A 172 -11.39 -0.43 -13.09
C THR A 172 -10.59 -1.63 -12.56
N ASN A 173 -9.37 -1.83 -13.04
CA ASN A 173 -8.53 -2.99 -12.69
C ASN A 173 -7.76 -2.86 -11.37
N GLN A 174 -8.04 -1.84 -10.55
CA GLN A 174 -7.43 -1.70 -9.22
C GLN A 174 -8.48 -1.88 -8.13
N GLY A 175 -8.22 -2.80 -7.20
CA GLY A 175 -9.17 -3.29 -6.19
C GLY A 175 -9.78 -2.22 -5.28
N LYS A 176 -10.74 -2.67 -4.44
CA LYS A 176 -11.58 -1.87 -3.52
C LYS A 176 -11.10 -0.43 -3.29
N ALA A 177 -11.92 0.52 -3.73
CA ALA A 177 -11.73 1.95 -3.51
C ALA A 177 -11.39 2.26 -2.05
N MET A 178 -10.39 3.13 -1.87
CA MET A 178 -9.93 3.56 -0.55
C MET A 178 -11.06 4.30 0.18
N HIS A 179 -11.26 4.02 1.46
CA HIS A 179 -12.32 4.65 2.26
C HIS A 179 -12.13 6.18 2.31
N TYR A 180 -13.19 6.97 2.09
CA TYR A 180 -13.11 8.43 1.92
C TYR A 180 -12.33 9.14 3.03
N ALA A 181 -12.56 8.76 4.30
CA ALA A 181 -11.82 9.31 5.45
C ALA A 181 -10.31 9.04 5.39
N GLN A 182 -9.90 7.91 4.80
CA GLN A 182 -8.50 7.57 4.60
C GLN A 182 -7.88 8.39 3.47
N TRP A 183 -8.59 8.54 2.34
CA TRP A 183 -8.10 9.38 1.23
C TRP A 183 -7.94 10.84 1.66
N LYS A 184 -8.92 11.38 2.40
CA LYS A 184 -8.87 12.75 2.93
C LYS A 184 -7.71 12.94 3.91
N ALA A 185 -7.48 12.00 4.83
CA ALA A 185 -6.35 12.08 5.76
C ALA A 185 -4.98 11.96 5.07
N GLU A 186 -4.84 11.08 4.07
CA GLU A 186 -3.61 10.96 3.28
C GLU A 186 -3.37 12.19 2.39
N ALA A 187 -4.42 12.79 1.82
CA ALA A 187 -4.35 14.03 1.03
C ALA A 187 -4.02 15.27 1.88
N GLU A 188 -4.51 15.33 3.13
CA GLU A 188 -4.23 16.41 4.08
C GLU A 188 -2.91 16.20 4.87
N GLY A 189 -2.15 15.15 4.57
CA GLY A 189 -0.89 14.84 5.26
C GLY A 189 -1.05 14.46 6.74
N LYS A 190 -2.27 14.15 7.19
CA LYS A 190 -2.54 13.80 8.59
C LYS A 190 -2.03 12.39 8.90
N PRO A 191 -1.21 12.19 9.95
CA PRO A 191 -0.71 10.87 10.31
C PRO A 191 -1.86 9.97 10.73
N THR A 192 -2.16 8.96 9.89
CA THR A 192 -3.11 7.90 10.27
C THR A 192 -2.40 6.81 11.05
N TRP A 193 -3.13 6.02 11.83
CA TRP A 193 -2.57 4.86 12.51
C TRP A 193 -1.90 3.86 11.55
N ARG A 194 -2.38 3.76 10.29
CA ARG A 194 -1.73 2.97 9.24
C ARG A 194 -0.41 3.58 8.80
N THR A 195 -0.34 4.91 8.70
CA THR A 195 0.89 5.63 8.34
C THR A 195 1.97 5.40 9.39
N ALA A 196 1.63 5.49 10.68
CA ALA A 196 2.55 5.19 11.79
C ALA A 196 3.11 3.76 11.69
N ILE A 197 2.23 2.75 11.56
CA ILE A 197 2.65 1.35 11.38
C ILE A 197 3.54 1.17 10.15
N ARG A 198 3.21 1.81 9.02
CA ARG A 198 4.01 1.72 7.78
C ARG A 198 5.40 2.34 7.97
N MET A 199 5.51 3.45 8.69
CA MET A 199 6.78 4.10 9.03
C MET A 199 7.60 3.20 9.95
N ASP A 200 7.00 2.66 11.00
CA ASP A 200 7.69 1.75 11.90
C ASP A 200 8.19 0.49 11.19
N ILE A 201 7.37 -0.09 10.31
CA ILE A 201 7.80 -1.22 9.46
C ILE A 201 8.99 -0.82 8.59
N ARG A 202 8.97 0.36 7.97
CA ARG A 202 10.08 0.84 7.12
C ARG A 202 11.37 0.95 7.92
N ASP A 203 11.30 1.56 9.10
CA ASP A 203 12.47 1.78 9.95
C ASP A 203 12.99 0.46 10.53
N ALA A 204 12.08 -0.45 10.93
CA ALA A 204 12.42 -1.78 11.40
C ALA A 204 13.09 -2.62 10.30
N ILE A 205 12.62 -2.55 9.05
CA ILE A 205 13.31 -3.14 7.89
C ILE A 205 14.71 -2.53 7.73
N GLY A 206 14.84 -1.22 7.92
CA GLY A 206 16.10 -0.48 7.82
C GLY A 206 17.19 -0.99 8.77
N VAL A 207 16.83 -1.49 9.95
CA VAL A 207 17.78 -2.01 10.95
C VAL A 207 17.86 -3.53 11.01
N SER A 208 16.89 -4.25 10.44
CA SER A 208 16.79 -5.72 10.53
C SER A 208 17.42 -6.44 9.35
N PHE A 209 18.08 -7.56 9.60
CA PHE A 209 18.70 -8.43 8.58
C PHE A 209 18.03 -9.79 8.47
N SER A 210 17.08 -10.09 9.36
CA SER A 210 16.29 -11.32 9.35
C SER A 210 14.84 -11.05 9.77
N TRP A 211 13.93 -11.98 9.48
CA TRP A 211 12.52 -11.87 9.88
C TRP A 211 12.38 -11.84 11.41
N SER A 212 13.17 -12.66 12.11
CA SER A 212 13.16 -12.71 13.57
C SER A 212 13.62 -11.38 14.19
N GLN A 213 14.67 -10.76 13.61
CA GLN A 213 15.14 -9.45 14.06
C GLN A 213 14.10 -8.36 13.82
N PHE A 214 13.42 -8.39 12.67
CA PHE A 214 12.33 -7.47 12.35
C PHE A 214 11.17 -7.57 13.34
N VAL A 215 10.74 -8.79 13.68
CA VAL A 215 9.67 -9.00 14.67
C VAL A 215 10.08 -8.43 16.03
N LYS A 216 11.30 -8.73 16.50
CA LYS A 216 11.83 -8.21 17.77
C LYS A 216 11.93 -6.69 17.80
N GLU A 217 12.37 -6.08 16.70
CA GLU A 217 12.47 -4.62 16.60
C GLU A 217 11.09 -3.96 16.67
N MET A 218 10.08 -4.57 16.06
CA MET A 218 8.69 -4.12 16.17
C MET A 218 8.12 -4.36 17.57
N GLU A 219 8.44 -5.48 18.23
CA GLU A 219 8.03 -5.74 19.63
C GLU A 219 8.60 -4.70 20.60
N LYS A 220 9.86 -4.28 20.42
CA LYS A 220 10.46 -3.18 21.21
C LYS A 220 9.71 -1.86 21.08
N ARG A 221 9.03 -1.64 19.95
CA ARG A 221 8.19 -0.46 19.68
C ARG A 221 6.75 -0.64 20.17
N GLY A 222 6.47 -1.71 20.91
CA GLY A 222 5.16 -1.97 21.53
C GLY A 222 4.21 -2.80 20.67
N TYR A 223 4.65 -3.36 19.54
CA TYR A 223 3.76 -4.16 18.68
C TYR A 223 3.64 -5.62 19.15
N ALA A 224 2.40 -6.09 19.30
CA ALA A 224 2.11 -7.50 19.59
C ALA A 224 1.75 -8.28 18.32
N TRP A 225 2.32 -9.47 18.15
CA TRP A 225 2.19 -10.26 16.92
C TRP A 225 1.28 -11.49 17.06
N LYS A 226 0.63 -11.85 15.94
CA LYS A 226 -0.02 -13.15 15.69
C LYS A 226 0.60 -13.78 14.44
N LEU A 227 1.66 -14.57 14.64
CA LEU A 227 2.41 -15.24 13.56
C LEU A 227 1.86 -16.63 13.21
N ASN A 228 1.12 -17.28 14.11
CA ASN A 228 0.63 -18.66 13.96
C ASN A 228 -0.60 -18.82 13.02
N ARG A 229 -0.81 -17.89 12.08
CA ARG A 229 -1.96 -17.87 11.17
C ARG A 229 -1.46 -17.77 9.73
N LYS A 230 -2.30 -18.12 8.76
CA LYS A 230 -2.01 -17.99 7.31
C LYS A 230 -1.50 -16.59 6.90
N TYR A 231 -1.83 -15.56 7.67
CA TYR A 231 -1.39 -14.20 7.42
C TYR A 231 -0.99 -13.52 8.74
N PRO A 232 0.27 -13.06 8.86
CA PRO A 232 0.71 -12.35 10.05
C PRO A 232 -0.10 -11.10 10.31
N ALA A 233 -0.40 -10.87 11.57
CA ALA A 233 -1.10 -9.68 12.02
C ALA A 233 -0.41 -9.09 13.26
N LEU A 234 -0.48 -7.77 13.37
CA LEU A 234 0.11 -6.99 14.47
C LEU A 234 -0.95 -6.06 15.08
N LYS A 235 -0.74 -5.65 16.32
CA LYS A 235 -1.52 -4.58 16.96
C LYS A 235 -0.62 -3.71 17.83
N THR A 236 -0.99 -2.44 17.99
CA THR A 236 -0.46 -1.59 19.07
C THR A 236 -1.20 -1.90 20.38
N PRO A 237 -0.69 -1.46 21.54
CA PRO A 237 -1.39 -1.60 22.82
C PRO A 237 -2.76 -0.91 22.80
N ASP A 238 -2.86 0.23 22.12
CA ASP A 238 -4.08 1.05 22.03
C ASP A 238 -5.12 0.53 21.03
N MET A 239 -4.84 -0.57 20.32
CA MET A 239 -5.76 -1.16 19.34
C MET A 239 -6.44 -2.42 19.87
N GLU A 240 -7.77 -2.42 19.84
CA GLU A 240 -8.57 -3.60 20.17
C GLU A 240 -8.36 -4.75 19.17
N ARG A 241 -8.18 -4.43 17.89
CA ARG A 241 -8.16 -5.42 16.78
C ARG A 241 -6.79 -5.55 16.13
N TYR A 242 -6.46 -6.78 15.75
CA TYR A 242 -5.24 -7.08 14.98
C TYR A 242 -5.37 -6.66 13.52
N VAL A 243 -4.33 -6.01 13.00
CA VAL A 243 -4.21 -5.56 11.62
C VAL A 243 -3.33 -6.54 10.86
N ARG A 244 -3.84 -7.08 9.76
CA ARG A 244 -3.06 -7.99 8.91
C ARG A 244 -2.05 -7.19 8.10
N LEU A 245 -0.83 -7.69 7.97
CA LEU A 245 0.21 -7.06 7.16
C LEU A 245 -0.26 -6.71 5.73
N ARG A 246 -0.93 -7.65 5.05
CA ARG A 246 -1.48 -7.42 3.69
C ARG A 246 -2.52 -6.30 3.59
N SER A 247 -3.16 -5.92 4.70
CA SER A 247 -4.17 -4.85 4.73
C SER A 247 -3.54 -3.45 4.83
N LEU A 248 -2.23 -3.36 5.05
CA LEU A 248 -1.48 -2.11 5.02
C LEU A 248 -1.18 -1.63 3.59
N GLY A 249 -1.48 -2.45 2.58
CA GLY A 249 -1.30 -2.11 1.16
C GLY A 249 -0.20 -2.93 0.48
N LYS A 250 0.03 -2.63 -0.81
CA LYS A 250 1.06 -3.26 -1.63
C LYS A 250 2.46 -3.01 -1.05
N GLY A 251 3.31 -4.02 -1.01
CA GLY A 251 4.66 -3.94 -0.44
C GLY A 251 4.76 -4.19 1.06
N TYR A 252 3.66 -4.48 1.75
CA TYR A 252 3.62 -4.79 3.19
C TYR A 252 3.21 -6.23 3.50
N GLY A 253 3.01 -7.08 2.49
CA GLY A 253 2.83 -8.51 2.71
C GLY A 253 4.07 -9.15 3.34
N GLU A 254 3.89 -10.28 4.02
CA GLU A 254 5.00 -11.00 4.68
C GLU A 254 6.13 -11.33 3.71
N ALA A 255 5.80 -11.88 2.54
CA ALA A 255 6.78 -12.22 1.51
C ALA A 255 7.56 -10.98 1.02
N GLU A 256 6.85 -9.86 0.80
CA GLU A 256 7.45 -8.60 0.34
C GLU A 256 8.35 -7.96 1.41
N ILE A 257 7.96 -8.01 2.68
CA ILE A 257 8.79 -7.52 3.79
C ILE A 257 10.02 -8.40 3.96
N ARG A 258 9.87 -9.73 3.91
CA ARG A 258 11.01 -10.66 3.93
C ARG A 258 11.98 -10.39 2.79
N GLU A 259 11.46 -10.15 1.59
CA GLU A 259 12.29 -9.76 0.44
C GLU A 259 13.03 -8.44 0.71
N LYS A 260 12.34 -7.41 1.23
CA LYS A 260 12.95 -6.11 1.58
C LYS A 260 14.04 -6.21 2.64
N ILE A 261 13.89 -7.10 3.62
CA ILE A 261 14.91 -7.38 4.64
C ILE A 261 16.15 -8.03 4.02
N LEU A 262 15.95 -8.96 3.08
CA LEU A 262 17.02 -9.70 2.41
C LEU A 262 17.72 -8.87 1.31
N ARG A 263 17.05 -7.86 0.75
CA ARG A 263 17.66 -6.95 -0.22
C ARG A 263 18.88 -6.29 0.44
N PRO A 264 20.06 -6.32 -0.21
CA PRO A 264 21.22 -5.63 0.32
C PRO A 264 20.84 -4.18 0.50
N LYS A 265 20.99 -3.68 1.74
CA LYS A 265 20.76 -2.28 2.10
C LYS A 265 21.83 -1.43 1.42
N ILE A 266 21.72 -1.29 0.10
CA ILE A 266 22.31 -0.17 -0.61
C ILE A 266 21.66 1.02 0.06
N GLN A 267 22.44 1.81 0.79
CA GLN A 267 21.96 3.04 1.38
C GLN A 267 21.33 3.87 0.26
N GLN A 268 20.01 3.79 0.11
CA GLN A 268 19.25 4.87 -0.50
C GLN A 268 19.35 5.99 0.53
N VAL A 269 20.38 6.81 0.33
CA VAL A 269 20.52 8.10 0.98
C VAL A 269 19.33 8.93 0.49
N TYR A 270 18.20 8.80 1.18
CA TYR A 270 17.18 9.83 1.15
C TYR A 270 17.84 11.10 1.71
N GLY A 271 18.20 12.02 0.81
CA GLY A 271 18.38 13.44 1.10
C GLY A 271 19.28 13.82 2.27
N LYS A 272 20.47 13.24 2.45
CA LYS A 272 21.54 13.90 3.22
C LYS A 272 22.49 14.57 2.24
N THR A 273 22.70 15.88 2.44
CA THR A 273 23.62 16.75 1.71
C THR A 273 24.84 15.96 1.24
N GLN A 274 24.96 15.74 -0.07
CA GLN A 274 26.10 15.01 -0.62
C GLN A 274 27.36 15.83 -0.40
N VAL A 275 28.09 15.55 0.68
CA VAL A 275 29.49 15.95 0.76
C VAL A 275 30.21 15.17 -0.34
N LYS A 276 30.62 15.86 -1.41
CA LYS A 276 31.38 15.25 -2.50
C LYS A 276 32.70 14.73 -1.92
N PHE A 277 32.83 13.41 -1.81
CA PHE A 277 34.10 12.80 -1.44
C PHE A 277 35.14 13.14 -2.53
N PRO A 278 36.30 13.69 -2.16
CA PRO A 278 37.32 14.06 -3.13
C PRO A 278 37.82 12.81 -3.87
N LYS A 279 37.81 12.85 -5.21
CA LYS A 279 38.22 11.74 -6.08
C LYS A 279 39.74 11.53 -6.13
N ARG A 280 40.54 12.47 -5.61
CA ARG A 280 42.01 12.43 -5.57
C ARG A 280 42.52 12.31 -4.14
N LYS A 281 43.75 11.79 -3.96
CA LYS A 281 44.42 11.70 -2.65
C LYS A 281 44.51 13.10 -2.03
N LEU A 282 43.88 13.29 -0.87
CA LEU A 282 43.98 14.54 -0.11
C LEU A 282 45.40 14.70 0.46
N THR A 283 46.01 15.85 0.23
CA THR A 283 47.37 16.18 0.71
C THR A 283 47.36 17.47 1.53
N GLY A 284 48.37 17.64 2.40
CA GLY A 284 48.55 18.85 3.22
C GLY A 284 47.33 19.21 4.09
N LEU A 285 46.96 20.49 4.05
CA LEU A 285 45.83 21.07 4.81
C LEU A 285 44.49 20.39 4.53
N GLN A 286 44.25 19.93 3.30
CA GLN A 286 43.00 19.24 2.97
C GLN A 286 42.84 17.92 3.73
N LYS A 287 43.94 17.19 3.95
CA LYS A 287 43.95 15.96 4.75
C LYS A 287 43.68 16.24 6.23
N LEU A 288 44.21 17.34 6.76
CA LEU A 288 44.01 17.77 8.14
C LEU A 288 42.53 18.15 8.39
N TYR A 289 41.94 18.97 7.53
CA TYR A 289 40.53 19.36 7.68
C TYR A 289 39.59 18.16 7.50
N PHE A 290 39.90 17.27 6.56
CA PHE A 290 39.11 16.06 6.35
C PHE A 290 39.21 15.08 7.53
N SER A 291 40.38 14.92 8.16
CA SER A 291 40.52 14.10 9.37
C SER A 291 39.82 14.73 10.59
N TYR A 292 39.83 16.05 10.69
CA TYR A 292 39.12 16.80 11.72
C TYR A 292 37.60 16.61 11.63
N LEU A 293 37.04 16.65 10.41
CA LEU A 293 35.61 16.37 10.16
C LEU A 293 35.18 14.94 10.53
N TYR A 294 36.09 13.96 10.43
CA TYR A 294 35.85 12.60 10.95
C TYR A 294 35.85 12.56 12.47
N ARG A 295 36.79 13.28 13.12
CA ARG A 295 36.89 13.30 14.59
C ARG A 295 35.72 14.03 15.25
N MET A 296 35.16 15.03 14.57
CA MET A 296 33.97 15.78 14.96
C MET A 296 32.65 15.01 14.69
N GLY A 297 32.69 13.81 14.10
CA GLY A 297 31.51 12.99 13.83
C GLY A 297 30.61 13.45 12.68
N VAL A 298 30.95 14.57 12.02
CA VAL A 298 30.26 15.10 10.83
C VAL A 298 30.40 14.12 9.66
N LEU A 299 31.59 13.54 9.49
CA LEU A 299 31.83 12.43 8.57
C LEU A 299 31.82 11.12 9.35
N GLN A 300 30.86 10.25 9.04
CA GLN A 300 30.76 8.92 9.65
C GLN A 300 31.84 8.00 9.07
N GLN A 301 32.59 7.30 9.93
CA GLN A 301 33.49 6.23 9.47
C GLN A 301 32.67 5.22 8.68
N LYS A 302 33.15 4.87 7.48
CA LYS A 302 32.48 3.83 6.69
C LYS A 302 32.53 2.54 7.51
N PRO A 303 31.40 1.84 7.69
CA PRO A 303 31.41 0.58 8.41
C PRO A 303 32.39 -0.37 7.72
N LYS A 304 33.21 -1.08 8.51
CA LYS A 304 34.12 -2.09 7.98
C LYS A 304 33.29 -3.07 7.14
N ARG A 305 33.69 -3.28 5.88
CA ARG A 305 33.02 -4.23 4.99
C ARG A 305 33.19 -5.61 5.60
N ILE A 306 32.09 -6.23 6.01
CA ILE A 306 32.05 -7.62 6.45
C ILE A 306 32.62 -8.50 5.32
N SER A 307 33.58 -9.37 5.63
CA SER A 307 34.25 -10.23 4.66
C SER A 307 33.26 -11.11 3.89
N TYR A 308 33.59 -11.47 2.64
CA TYR A 308 32.69 -12.26 1.78
C TYR A 308 32.31 -13.60 2.42
N ALA A 309 33.26 -14.24 3.11
CA ALA A 309 33.04 -15.49 3.84
C ALA A 309 31.87 -15.36 4.85
N VAL A 310 31.84 -14.26 5.62
CA VAL A 310 30.77 -13.99 6.60
C VAL A 310 29.46 -13.56 5.94
N ARG A 311 29.52 -12.83 4.81
CA ARG A 311 28.32 -12.43 4.05
C ARG A 311 27.56 -13.60 3.42
N SER A 312 28.26 -14.68 3.04
CA SER A 312 27.64 -15.88 2.45
C SER A 312 26.64 -16.58 3.40
N ASP A 313 26.82 -16.42 4.72
CA ASP A 313 26.00 -17.01 5.76
C ASP A 313 24.74 -16.18 6.10
N ILE A 314 24.48 -15.07 5.39
CA ILE A 314 23.26 -14.26 5.59
C ILE A 314 21.98 -15.10 5.44
N ARG A 315 22.02 -16.14 4.59
CA ARG A 315 20.91 -17.10 4.40
C ARG A 315 20.66 -17.99 5.63
N LYS A 316 21.64 -18.12 6.52
CA LYS A 316 21.58 -18.90 7.77
C LYS A 316 21.42 -18.01 9.02
N LEU A 317 21.26 -16.70 8.85
CA LEU A 317 21.25 -15.74 9.95
C LEU A 317 20.19 -16.05 11.02
N ASP A 318 18.96 -16.40 10.61
CA ASP A 318 17.89 -16.80 11.55
C ASP A 318 18.25 -18.04 12.37
N LEU A 319 18.98 -19.00 11.77
CA LEU A 319 19.49 -20.17 12.49
C LEU A 319 20.54 -19.74 13.53
N ARG A 320 21.45 -18.83 13.17
CA ARG A 320 22.49 -18.31 14.08
C ARG A 320 21.89 -17.56 15.27
N ILE A 321 20.88 -16.73 15.03
CA ILE A 321 20.18 -16.00 16.09
C ILE A 321 19.55 -16.97 17.08
N ARG A 322 18.85 -18.01 16.60
CA ARG A 322 18.25 -19.04 17.46
C ARG A 322 19.29 -19.79 18.30
N GLN A 323 20.45 -20.08 17.72
CA GLN A 323 21.57 -20.71 18.42
C GLN A 323 22.12 -19.82 19.53
N MET A 324 22.30 -18.52 19.24
CA MET A 324 22.73 -17.54 20.25
C MET A 324 21.72 -17.45 21.39
N GLU A 325 20.44 -17.27 21.07
CA GLU A 325 19.38 -17.20 22.09
C GLU A 325 19.34 -18.43 22.98
N PHE A 326 19.57 -19.62 22.42
CA PHE A 326 19.66 -20.85 23.20
C PHE A 326 20.86 -20.83 24.15
N LEU A 327 22.05 -20.46 23.66
CA LEU A 327 23.26 -20.37 24.50
C LEU A 327 23.09 -19.33 25.62
N GLN A 328 22.52 -18.16 25.31
CA GLN A 328 22.27 -17.11 26.31
C GLN A 328 21.23 -17.55 27.35
N LYS A 329 20.16 -18.21 26.93
CA LYS A 329 19.10 -18.67 27.83
C LYS A 329 19.59 -19.73 28.81
N GLU A 330 20.43 -20.65 28.34
CA GLU A 330 20.94 -21.76 29.16
C GLU A 330 22.31 -21.43 29.81
N GLY A 331 22.86 -20.23 29.59
CA GLY A 331 24.09 -19.75 30.22
C GLY A 331 25.38 -20.45 29.73
N ILE A 332 25.39 -20.97 28.51
CA ILE A 332 26.48 -21.79 27.97
C ILE A 332 27.47 -20.91 27.20
N ASN A 333 28.72 -20.89 27.65
CA ASN A 333 29.79 -20.07 27.08
C ASN A 333 30.89 -20.90 26.39
N THR A 334 31.09 -22.16 26.82
CA THR A 334 32.15 -23.04 26.30
C THR A 334 31.60 -24.28 25.60
N LYS A 335 32.42 -24.92 24.76
CA LYS A 335 32.02 -26.16 24.06
C LYS A 335 31.89 -27.31 25.07
N GLU A 336 32.73 -27.29 26.10
CA GLU A 336 32.75 -28.22 27.21
C GLU A 336 31.45 -28.12 28.03
N GLU A 337 30.99 -26.90 28.33
CA GLU A 337 29.68 -26.66 28.97
C GLU A 337 28.51 -27.14 28.11
N LEU A 338 28.57 -26.97 26.78
CA LEU A 338 27.54 -27.45 25.87
C LEU A 338 27.46 -28.99 25.87
N ALA A 339 28.60 -29.67 25.95
CA ALA A 339 28.67 -31.12 26.07
C ALA A 339 28.19 -31.59 27.46
N ALA A 340 28.55 -30.88 28.52
CA ALA A 340 28.09 -31.16 29.88
C ALA A 340 26.56 -30.97 30.03
N TYR A 341 25.99 -29.94 29.39
CA TYR A 341 24.54 -29.71 29.33
C TYR A 341 23.78 -30.85 28.65
N ARG A 342 24.41 -31.51 27.67
CA ARG A 342 23.78 -32.56 26.87
C ARG A 342 23.66 -33.89 27.63
N LYS A 343 24.67 -34.28 28.42
CA LYS A 343 24.69 -35.56 29.15
C LYS A 343 23.44 -35.84 30.01
N PRO A 344 23.00 -34.95 30.92
CA PRO A 344 21.83 -35.22 31.75
C PRO A 344 20.54 -35.28 30.93
N LEU A 345 20.45 -34.54 29.82
CA LEU A 345 19.28 -34.60 28.93
C LEU A 345 19.20 -35.95 28.20
N GLU A 346 20.32 -36.54 27.81
CA GLU A 346 20.37 -37.87 27.20
C GLU A 346 19.96 -38.96 28.20
N GLU A 347 20.42 -38.85 29.45
CA GLU A 347 20.02 -39.75 30.53
C GLU A 347 18.52 -39.66 30.84
N GLN A 348 17.96 -38.46 30.88
CA GLN A 348 16.51 -38.23 31.03
C GLN A 348 15.71 -38.81 29.85
N VAL A 349 16.22 -38.70 28.62
CA VAL A 349 15.58 -39.32 27.46
C VAL A 349 15.57 -40.85 27.59
N LEU A 350 16.67 -41.45 28.06
CA LEU A 350 16.76 -42.90 28.27
C LEU A 350 15.80 -43.39 29.37
N SER A 351 15.71 -42.67 30.49
CA SER A 351 14.79 -43.02 31.58
C SER A 351 13.33 -42.91 31.14
N LEU A 352 12.94 -41.81 30.49
CA LEU A 352 11.59 -41.62 29.96
C LEU A 352 11.24 -42.65 28.87
N MET A 353 12.20 -43.06 28.04
CA MET A 353 11.99 -44.14 27.07
C MET A 353 11.74 -45.49 27.75
N LYS A 354 12.42 -45.77 28.86
CA LYS A 354 12.20 -46.98 29.67
C LYS A 354 10.82 -46.96 30.34
N GLU A 355 10.44 -45.83 30.94
CA GLU A 355 9.12 -45.61 31.56
C GLU A 355 7.99 -45.75 30.52
N ARG A 356 8.13 -45.12 29.35
CA ARG A 356 7.17 -45.25 28.25
C ARG A 356 7.00 -46.70 27.81
N ARG A 357 8.10 -47.46 27.70
CA ARG A 357 8.07 -48.88 27.32
C ARG A 357 7.35 -49.73 28.37
N THR A 358 7.53 -49.44 29.65
CA THR A 358 6.80 -50.14 30.72
C THR A 358 5.31 -49.79 30.72
N LEU A 359 4.96 -48.52 30.50
CA LEU A 359 3.57 -48.07 30.45
C LEU A 359 2.83 -48.65 29.25
N TYR A 360 3.45 -48.76 28.07
CA TYR A 360 2.82 -49.45 26.94
C TYR A 360 2.50 -50.93 27.22
N ARG A 361 3.22 -51.59 28.15
CA ARG A 361 2.96 -52.98 28.54
C ARG A 361 1.88 -53.11 29.62
N LYS A 362 1.80 -52.13 30.54
CA LYS A 362 0.88 -52.17 31.69
C LYS A 362 -0.44 -51.44 31.42
N GLU A 363 -0.38 -50.26 30.80
CA GLU A 363 -1.52 -49.36 30.56
C GLU A 363 -1.37 -48.62 29.21
N PRO A 364 -1.75 -49.26 28.09
CA PRO A 364 -1.48 -48.75 26.73
C PRO A 364 -2.15 -47.40 26.38
N GLY A 365 -3.08 -46.92 27.20
CA GLY A 365 -3.86 -45.69 26.99
C GLY A 365 -3.70 -44.61 28.06
N SER A 366 -2.73 -44.73 28.96
CA SER A 366 -2.55 -43.77 30.06
C SER A 366 -2.21 -42.36 29.55
N MET A 367 -2.81 -41.33 30.16
CA MET A 367 -2.49 -39.91 29.94
C MET A 367 -0.99 -39.63 30.11
N ARG A 368 -0.32 -40.38 30.99
CA ARG A 368 1.12 -40.31 31.24
C ARG A 368 1.97 -40.57 30.00
N ILE A 369 1.50 -41.42 29.07
CA ILE A 369 2.21 -41.68 27.80
C ILE A 369 2.22 -40.44 26.91
N GLN A 370 1.14 -39.65 26.92
CA GLN A 370 1.06 -38.41 26.15
C GLN A 370 2.00 -37.34 26.73
N GLU A 371 2.06 -37.23 28.05
CA GLU A 371 3.00 -36.36 28.77
C GLU A 371 4.45 -36.71 28.43
N ILE A 372 4.82 -38.00 28.54
CA ILE A 372 6.17 -38.47 28.20
C ILE A 372 6.51 -38.17 26.74
N ASN A 373 5.56 -38.30 25.81
CA ASN A 373 5.80 -37.95 24.41
C ASN A 373 6.06 -36.44 24.22
N GLY A 374 5.39 -35.58 25.01
CA GLY A 374 5.64 -34.14 25.05
C GLY A 374 7.03 -33.81 25.61
N GLU A 375 7.39 -34.39 26.75
CA GLU A 375 8.70 -34.23 27.39
C GLU A 375 9.84 -34.70 26.47
N LEU A 376 9.71 -35.90 25.89
CA LEU A 376 10.67 -36.44 24.92
C LEU A 376 10.85 -35.52 23.70
N LYS A 377 9.77 -34.87 23.23
CA LYS A 377 9.83 -33.96 22.08
C LYS A 377 10.67 -32.73 22.39
N GLU A 378 10.47 -32.10 23.54
CA GLU A 378 11.25 -30.92 23.92
C GLU A 378 12.70 -31.28 24.26
N LEU A 379 12.95 -32.40 24.97
CA LEU A 379 14.31 -32.88 25.26
C LEU A 379 15.10 -33.18 23.98
N ARG A 380 14.50 -33.92 23.02
CA ARG A 380 15.15 -34.22 21.73
C ARG A 380 15.41 -32.97 20.91
N LYS A 381 14.54 -31.96 21.00
CA LYS A 381 14.73 -30.68 20.31
C LYS A 381 15.93 -29.91 20.89
N LYS A 382 16.09 -29.88 22.22
CA LYS A 382 17.26 -29.30 22.90
C LYS A 382 18.55 -30.02 22.51
N ILE A 383 18.57 -31.36 22.55
CA ILE A 383 19.73 -32.18 22.16
C ILE A 383 20.11 -31.96 20.69
N ARG A 384 19.12 -31.92 19.79
CA ARG A 384 19.39 -31.66 18.36
C ARG A 384 20.00 -30.28 18.15
N LEU A 385 19.49 -29.27 18.86
CA LEU A 385 19.99 -27.91 18.74
C LEU A 385 21.42 -27.79 19.29
N SER A 386 21.74 -28.42 20.42
CA SER A 386 23.10 -28.42 20.98
C SER A 386 24.11 -29.12 20.05
N GLN A 387 23.75 -30.27 19.48
CA GLN A 387 24.57 -30.95 18.46
C GLN A 387 24.83 -30.07 17.23
N GLN A 388 23.80 -29.38 16.73
CA GLN A 388 23.94 -28.46 15.60
C GLN A 388 24.85 -27.27 15.93
N ILE A 389 24.77 -26.73 17.15
CA ILE A 389 25.65 -25.66 17.61
C ILE A 389 27.10 -26.14 17.63
N GLU A 390 27.37 -27.33 18.16
CA GLU A 390 28.73 -27.88 18.25
C GLU A 390 29.38 -28.02 16.87
N ILE A 391 28.69 -28.66 15.91
CA ILE A 391 29.19 -28.86 14.54
C ILE A 391 29.44 -27.51 13.88
N GLN A 392 28.46 -26.62 13.96
CA GLN A 392 28.54 -25.37 13.22
C GLN A 392 29.48 -24.34 13.88
N SER A 393 29.73 -24.44 15.18
CA SER A 393 30.74 -23.65 15.89
C SER A 393 32.14 -23.92 15.30
N LYS A 394 32.48 -25.20 15.06
CA LYS A 394 33.74 -25.59 14.42
C LYS A 394 33.86 -25.02 13.00
N GLU A 395 32.81 -25.17 12.18
CA GLU A 395 32.77 -24.61 10.83
C GLU A 395 32.94 -23.07 10.81
N MET A 396 32.32 -22.37 11.76
CA MET A 396 32.42 -20.91 11.88
C MET A 396 33.82 -20.46 12.28
N GLU A 397 34.44 -21.14 13.24
CA GLU A 397 35.79 -20.85 13.70
C GLU A 397 36.82 -21.00 12.59
N GLU A 398 36.75 -22.08 11.81
CA GLU A 398 37.62 -22.29 10.65
C GLU A 398 37.43 -21.22 9.57
N ARG A 399 36.18 -20.82 9.29
CA ARG A 399 35.89 -19.76 8.32
C ARG A 399 36.41 -18.40 8.77
N LEU A 400 36.25 -18.07 10.06
CA LEU A 400 36.78 -16.83 10.63
C LEU A 400 38.30 -16.82 10.57
N LYS A 401 38.96 -17.96 10.82
CA LYS A 401 40.41 -18.10 10.67
C LYS A 401 40.85 -17.84 9.23
N ARG A 402 40.23 -18.50 8.24
CA ARG A 402 40.51 -18.27 6.81
C ARG A 402 40.25 -16.83 6.39
N ALA A 403 39.20 -16.20 6.90
CA ALA A 403 38.90 -14.80 6.61
C ALA A 403 39.99 -13.86 7.15
N LYS A 404 40.48 -14.10 8.38
CA LYS A 404 41.60 -13.34 8.96
C LYS A 404 42.90 -13.54 8.19
N GLU A 405 43.21 -14.77 7.78
CA GLU A 405 44.39 -15.07 6.95
C GLU A 405 44.31 -14.35 5.60
N GLN A 406 43.15 -14.36 4.94
CA GLN A 406 42.95 -13.62 3.69
C GLN A 406 43.06 -12.10 3.88
N GLU A 407 42.53 -11.56 4.97
CA GLU A 407 42.67 -10.13 5.30
C GLU A 407 44.15 -9.77 5.54
N GLN A 408 44.90 -10.59 6.27
CA GLN A 408 46.34 -10.39 6.50
C GLN A 408 47.16 -10.46 5.21
N VAL A 409 46.85 -11.40 4.31
CA VAL A 409 47.51 -11.52 3.00
C VAL A 409 47.16 -10.33 2.09
N GLN A 410 45.91 -9.84 2.12
CA GLN A 410 45.54 -8.64 1.39
C GLN A 410 46.19 -7.37 1.96
N GLU A 411 46.34 -7.29 3.28
CA GLU A 411 47.03 -6.17 3.92
C GLU A 411 48.54 -6.18 3.64
N SER A 412 49.19 -7.35 3.65
CA SER A 412 50.63 -7.46 3.35
C SER A 412 50.93 -7.19 1.87
N SER A 413 50.17 -7.77 0.95
CA SER A 413 50.29 -7.48 -0.50
C SER A 413 49.93 -6.03 -0.84
N GLY A 414 48.93 -5.46 -0.16
CA GLY A 414 48.57 -4.06 -0.28
C GLY A 414 49.64 -3.10 0.26
N LYS A 415 50.40 -3.49 1.29
CA LYS A 415 51.56 -2.75 1.79
C LYS A 415 52.75 -2.84 0.82
N GLN A 416 53.06 -4.03 0.30
CA GLN A 416 54.13 -4.23 -0.68
C GLN A 416 53.90 -3.41 -1.96
N ARG A 417 52.70 -3.46 -2.53
CA ARG A 417 52.35 -2.62 -3.71
C ARG A 417 52.50 -1.13 -3.45
N ARG A 418 52.17 -0.66 -2.24
CA ARG A 418 52.31 0.76 -1.85
C ARG A 418 53.77 1.17 -1.63
N GLU A 419 54.64 0.25 -1.26
CA GLU A 419 56.08 0.50 -1.19
C GLU A 419 56.73 0.51 -2.58
N GLU A 420 56.31 -0.38 -3.49
CA GLU A 420 56.77 -0.38 -4.88
C GLU A 420 56.34 0.88 -5.64
N GLU A 421 55.09 1.34 -5.45
CA GLU A 421 54.59 2.62 -6.01
C GLU A 421 55.27 3.87 -5.42
N ARG A 422 55.95 3.75 -4.26
CA ARG A 422 56.72 4.87 -3.66
C ARG A 422 58.18 4.89 -4.09
N LYS A 423 58.69 3.77 -4.62
CA LYS A 423 60.06 3.65 -5.14
C LYS A 423 60.15 3.97 -6.64
N ARG A 424 59.02 4.01 -7.36
CA ARG A 424 58.88 4.64 -8.68
C ARG A 424 58.48 6.09 -8.51
#